data_AF-A0A382VCE6-F1
#
_entry.id   AF-A0A382VCE6-F1
#
_cell.length_a   1.000
_cell.length_b   1.000
_cell.length_c   1.000
_cell.angle_alpha   90.00
_cell.angle_beta   90.00
_cell.angle_gamma   90.00
#
_symmetry.space_group_name_H-M   'P 1'
#
loop_
_entity.id
_entity.type
_entity.pdbx_description
1 polymer ?
#
loop_
_entity_poly.entity_id
_entity_poly.type
_entity_poly.pdbx_seq_one_letter_code
_entity_poly.pdbx_strand_id
1 'polypeptide(L)'
;VVRRVAAIASRVAAVGPNDPPAQHFGRFGDGTLLGWPTGSVFGERWIWIGCDTLIAPHVTLSAGMGPGQEMVTEPVVRIGDRCLIGRGTAIVGHLAVDIGDDVYTGMNVYIT
;
A
#
# COMPACT_ATOMS: atom_id res chain seq x y z
N VAL A 1 -24.88 13.86 10.56
CA VAL A 1 -25.02 13.20 9.24
C VAL A 1 -23.69 13.13 8.50
N VAL A 2 -23.04 14.26 8.18
CA VAL A 2 -21.78 14.32 7.41
C VAL A 2 -20.67 13.40 7.94
N ARG A 3 -20.32 13.49 9.24
CA ARG A 3 -19.27 12.63 9.84
C ARG A 3 -19.54 11.14 9.70
N ARG A 4 -20.81 10.73 9.80
CA ARG A 4 -21.23 9.33 9.68
C ARG A 4 -21.11 8.86 8.22
N VAL A 5 -21.57 9.66 7.28
CA VAL A 5 -21.45 9.38 5.84
C VAL A 5 -19.98 9.26 5.45
N ALA A 6 -19.13 10.20 5.89
CA ALA A 6 -17.70 10.14 5.63
C ALA A 6 -17.04 8.89 6.22
N ALA A 7 -17.37 8.52 7.46
CA ALA A 7 -16.83 7.31 8.09
C ALA A 7 -17.25 6.02 7.37
N ILE A 8 -18.50 5.96 6.88
CA ILE A 8 -18.98 4.85 6.06
C ILE A 8 -18.24 4.83 4.73
N ALA A 9 -18.18 5.97 4.03
CA ALA A 9 -17.49 6.12 2.74
C ALA A 9 -16.03 5.65 2.81
N SER A 10 -15.27 6.10 3.82
CA SER A 10 -13.87 5.68 3.97
C SER A 10 -13.71 4.19 4.25
N ARG A 11 -14.67 3.55 4.92
CA ARG A 11 -14.61 2.10 5.18
C ARG A 11 -14.96 1.29 3.94
N VAL A 12 -16.00 1.69 3.20
CA VAL A 12 -16.45 0.96 2.01
C VAL A 12 -15.58 1.22 0.78
N ALA A 13 -14.82 2.31 0.76
CA ALA A 13 -13.90 2.65 -0.31
C ALA A 13 -12.48 2.11 -0.11
N ALA A 14 -12.20 1.49 1.05
CA ALA A 14 -10.94 0.80 1.26
C ALA A 14 -10.83 -0.38 0.29
N VAL A 15 -9.60 -0.68 -0.14
CA VAL A 15 -9.31 -1.75 -1.10
C VAL A 15 -8.90 -2.99 -0.33
N GLY A 16 -9.70 -4.05 -0.47
CA GLY A 16 -9.37 -5.41 -0.03
C GLY A 16 -8.84 -6.29 -1.16
N PRO A 17 -8.43 -7.54 -0.86
CA PRO A 17 -7.78 -8.43 -1.82
C PRO A 17 -8.66 -8.82 -3.02
N ASN A 18 -9.97 -8.79 -2.84
CA ASN A 18 -10.94 -9.17 -3.88
C ASN A 18 -11.43 -7.98 -4.71
N ASP A 19 -11.00 -6.76 -4.39
CA ASP A 19 -11.43 -5.57 -5.12
C ASP A 19 -10.62 -5.38 -6.41
N PRO A 20 -11.22 -4.84 -7.49
CA PRO A 20 -10.52 -4.64 -8.75
C PRO A 20 -9.17 -3.92 -8.65
N PRO A 21 -8.99 -2.85 -7.83
CA PRO A 21 -7.70 -2.18 -7.71
C PRO A 21 -6.57 -3.06 -7.15
N ALA A 22 -6.89 -4.06 -6.33
CA ALA A 22 -5.89 -4.99 -5.78
C ALA A 22 -5.26 -5.86 -6.87
N GLN A 23 -5.96 -6.11 -7.98
CA GLN A 23 -5.48 -6.94 -9.09
C GLN A 23 -4.34 -6.28 -9.89
N HIS A 24 -4.14 -4.97 -9.74
CA HIS A 24 -3.02 -4.28 -10.36
C HIS A 24 -1.70 -4.51 -9.61
N PHE A 25 -1.77 -4.92 -8.33
CA PHE A 25 -0.58 -5.19 -7.54
C PHE A 25 0.05 -6.51 -7.97
N GLY A 26 1.39 -6.57 -7.92
CA GLY A 26 2.10 -7.83 -8.21
C GLY A 26 1.75 -8.93 -7.20
N ARG A 27 1.48 -8.54 -5.95
CA ARG A 27 0.86 -9.38 -4.93
C ARG A 27 0.06 -8.53 -3.97
N PHE A 28 -1.16 -8.98 -3.65
CA PHE A 28 -2.00 -8.40 -2.61
C PHE A 28 -2.56 -9.55 -1.76
N GLY A 29 -1.98 -9.77 -0.58
CA GLY A 29 -2.30 -10.93 0.25
C GLY A 29 -3.71 -10.91 0.83
N ASP A 30 -4.21 -12.09 1.18
CA ASP A 30 -5.51 -12.25 1.85
C ASP A 30 -5.51 -11.51 3.19
N GLY A 31 -6.67 -10.96 3.58
CA GLY A 31 -6.82 -10.19 4.82
C GLY A 31 -6.20 -8.78 4.79
N THR A 32 -5.43 -8.43 3.76
CA THR A 32 -4.83 -7.10 3.62
C THR A 32 -5.87 -6.03 3.30
N LEU A 33 -5.66 -4.84 3.83
CA LEU A 33 -6.51 -3.69 3.59
C LEU A 33 -5.68 -2.45 3.25
N LEU A 34 -5.99 -1.83 2.13
CA LEU A 34 -5.45 -0.54 1.74
C LEU A 34 -6.50 0.56 1.98
N GLY A 35 -6.23 1.40 2.97
CA GLY A 35 -7.16 2.42 3.44
C GLY A 35 -7.39 3.54 2.43
N TRP A 36 -8.64 4.00 2.36
CA TRP A 36 -9.05 5.11 1.49
C TRP A 36 -9.18 6.45 2.25
N PRO A 37 -8.86 7.60 1.62
CA PRO A 37 -8.23 7.72 0.31
C PRO A 37 -6.76 7.30 0.37
N THR A 38 -6.25 6.77 -0.73
CA THR A 38 -4.82 6.43 -0.85
C THR A 38 -3.98 7.70 -1.00
N GLY A 39 -2.67 7.58 -0.76
CA GLY A 39 -1.70 8.51 -1.34
C GLY A 39 -1.51 8.24 -2.83
N SER A 40 -0.39 8.71 -3.38
CA SER A 40 0.00 8.33 -4.75
C SER A 40 0.35 6.85 -4.80
N VAL A 41 -0.12 6.16 -5.83
CA VAL A 41 0.23 4.77 -6.09
C VAL A 41 0.77 4.68 -7.51
N PHE A 42 2.00 4.17 -7.66
CA PHE A 42 2.64 3.99 -8.96
C PHE A 42 3.38 2.66 -9.03
N GLY A 43 3.24 1.98 -10.18
CA GLY A 43 4.01 0.77 -10.45
C GLY A 43 3.49 -0.43 -9.64
N GLU A 44 2.18 -0.51 -9.42
CA GLU A 44 1.51 -1.53 -8.60
C GLU A 44 2.00 -2.95 -8.88
N ARG A 45 2.23 -3.31 -10.15
CA ARG A 45 2.75 -4.64 -10.55
C ARG A 45 4.08 -5.03 -9.89
N TRP A 46 4.87 -4.04 -9.49
CA TRP A 46 6.18 -4.22 -8.83
C TRP A 46 6.09 -4.11 -7.31
N ILE A 47 4.89 -3.93 -6.76
CA ILE A 47 4.62 -3.77 -5.34
C ILE A 47 3.91 -5.02 -4.84
N TRP A 48 4.53 -5.69 -3.86
CA TRP A 48 4.01 -6.90 -3.24
C TRP A 48 3.68 -6.62 -1.79
N ILE A 49 2.44 -6.90 -1.41
CA ILE A 49 1.94 -6.76 -0.04
C ILE A 49 1.53 -8.15 0.45
N GLY A 50 2.04 -8.53 1.61
CA GLY A 50 1.75 -9.78 2.30
C GLY A 50 0.31 -9.90 2.78
N CYS A 51 0.03 -10.93 3.56
CA CYS A 51 -1.28 -11.21 4.15
C CYS A 51 -1.48 -10.46 5.48
N ASP A 52 -2.74 -10.20 5.83
CA ASP A 52 -3.14 -9.58 7.09
C ASP A 52 -2.44 -8.23 7.37
N THR A 53 -2.05 -7.51 6.32
CA THR A 53 -1.33 -6.24 6.41
C THR A 53 -2.29 -5.06 6.28
N LEU A 54 -2.19 -4.10 7.20
CA LEU A 54 -2.99 -2.89 7.20
C LEU A 54 -2.16 -1.71 6.69
N ILE A 55 -2.54 -1.19 5.53
CA ILE A 55 -2.01 0.07 5.01
C ILE A 55 -3.01 1.18 5.34
N ALA A 56 -2.64 2.10 6.23
CA ALA A 56 -3.53 3.19 6.62
C ALA A 56 -3.82 4.16 5.45
N PRO A 57 -4.88 4.99 5.55
CA PRO A 57 -5.16 5.98 4.51
C PRO A 57 -4.01 6.98 4.31
N HIS A 58 -3.96 7.56 3.12
CA HIS A 58 -2.95 8.52 2.64
C HIS A 58 -1.52 7.99 2.62
N VAL A 59 -1.34 6.67 2.61
CA VAL A 59 -0.03 6.07 2.36
C VAL A 59 0.28 6.15 0.87
N THR A 60 1.48 6.62 0.53
CA THR A 60 2.03 6.63 -0.82
C THR A 60 2.87 5.37 -1.03
N LEU A 61 2.59 4.64 -2.11
CA LEU A 61 3.31 3.43 -2.50
C LEU A 61 3.82 3.61 -3.94
N SER A 62 5.14 3.68 -4.13
CA SER A 62 5.71 3.92 -5.45
C SER A 62 6.83 2.94 -5.74
N ALA A 63 6.72 2.22 -6.85
CA ALA A 63 7.81 1.53 -7.51
C ALA A 63 8.20 2.34 -8.76
N GLY A 64 9.35 3.02 -8.69
CA GLY A 64 9.79 3.99 -9.70
C GLY A 64 9.35 5.43 -9.38
N MET A 65 9.65 6.32 -10.32
CA MET A 65 9.47 7.77 -10.18
C MET A 65 8.30 8.33 -11.01
N GLY A 66 7.58 7.47 -11.74
CA GLY A 66 6.43 7.88 -12.53
C GLY A 66 5.65 6.73 -13.18
N PRO A 67 4.48 7.03 -13.78
CA PRO A 67 3.64 6.04 -14.43
C PRO A 67 4.32 5.34 -15.60
N GLY A 68 4.10 4.02 -15.74
CA GLY A 68 4.59 3.24 -16.88
C GLY A 68 6.09 2.95 -16.90
N GLN A 69 6.81 3.25 -15.81
CA GLN A 69 8.22 2.93 -15.69
C GLN A 69 8.41 1.41 -15.53
N GLU A 70 9.26 0.84 -16.39
CA GLU A 70 9.75 -0.53 -16.23
C GLU A 70 10.87 -0.58 -15.19
N MET A 71 10.81 -1.58 -14.31
CA MET A 71 11.73 -1.75 -13.20
C MET A 71 12.63 -2.96 -13.44
N VAL A 72 13.77 -3.00 -12.77
CA VAL A 72 14.80 -4.04 -12.97
C VAL A 72 14.71 -5.19 -11.97
N THR A 73 13.81 -5.09 -10.98
CA THR A 73 13.58 -6.05 -9.89
C THR A 73 12.10 -6.31 -9.73
N GLU A 74 11.75 -7.50 -9.25
CA GLU A 74 10.38 -7.91 -9.00
C GLU A 74 10.32 -8.75 -7.70
N PRO A 75 9.79 -8.21 -6.59
CA PRO A 75 9.25 -6.87 -6.42
C PRO A 75 10.31 -5.77 -6.24
N VAL A 76 9.91 -4.52 -6.49
CA VAL A 76 10.66 -3.32 -6.10
C VAL A 76 10.31 -2.90 -4.68
N VAL A 77 9.04 -3.02 -4.29
CA VAL A 77 8.58 -2.76 -2.92
C VAL A 77 7.93 -4.03 -2.39
N ARG A 78 8.51 -4.60 -1.34
CA ARG A 78 7.93 -5.71 -0.60
C ARG A 78 7.53 -5.25 0.79
N ILE A 79 6.27 -5.48 1.15
CA ILE A 79 5.75 -5.36 2.51
C ILE A 79 5.32 -6.75 2.95
N GLY A 80 5.88 -7.23 4.05
CA GLY A 80 5.61 -8.55 4.61
C GLY A 80 4.19 -8.71 5.15
N ASP A 81 3.99 -9.82 5.85
CA ASP A 81 2.72 -10.17 6.47
C ASP A 81 2.54 -9.42 7.81
N ARG A 82 1.29 -9.24 8.24
CA ARG A 82 0.90 -8.71 9.56
C ARG A 82 1.51 -7.33 9.89
N CYS A 83 1.77 -6.54 8.86
CA CYS A 83 2.35 -5.21 9.02
C CYS A 83 1.27 -4.15 9.28
N LEU A 84 1.67 -3.05 9.92
CA LEU A 84 0.85 -1.84 10.06
C LEU A 84 1.64 -0.65 9.53
N ILE A 85 1.19 -0.10 8.40
CA ILE A 85 1.80 1.08 7.80
C ILE A 85 0.99 2.31 8.19
N GLY A 86 1.58 3.17 9.02
CA GLY A 86 0.93 4.34 9.58
C GLY A 86 0.53 5.39 8.53
N ARG A 87 -0.56 6.11 8.80
CA ARG A 87 -1.14 7.13 7.92
C ARG A 87 -0.08 8.15 7.47
N GLY A 88 -0.13 8.52 6.20
CA GLY A 88 0.77 9.52 5.61
C GLY A 88 2.19 9.02 5.34
N THR A 89 2.48 7.74 5.61
CA THR A 89 3.78 7.15 5.27
C THR A 89 3.98 7.12 3.75
N ALA A 90 5.21 7.34 3.29
CA ALA A 90 5.60 7.17 1.90
C ALA A 90 6.66 6.08 1.78
N ILE A 91 6.40 5.08 0.93
CA ILE A 91 7.34 4.01 0.60
C ILE A 91 7.62 4.11 -0.89
N VAL A 92 8.85 4.46 -1.24
CA VAL A 92 9.25 4.80 -2.61
C VAL A 92 10.49 3.99 -2.99
N GLY A 93 10.31 2.86 -3.66
CA GLY A 93 11.42 2.02 -4.12
C GLY A 93 11.84 2.35 -5.55
N HIS A 94 13.16 2.38 -5.79
CA HIS A 94 13.71 2.40 -7.16
C HIS A 94 14.46 1.11 -7.52
N LEU A 95 15.22 0.54 -6.58
CA LEU A 95 15.86 -0.77 -6.76
C LEU A 95 15.17 -1.83 -5.91
N ALA A 96 15.16 -1.67 -4.59
CA ALA A 96 14.48 -2.59 -3.68
C ALA A 96 14.23 -1.91 -2.34
N VAL A 97 12.99 -2.00 -1.86
CA VAL A 97 12.61 -1.75 -0.47
C VAL A 97 11.98 -3.03 0.05
N ASP A 98 12.56 -3.57 1.12
CA ASP A 98 12.07 -4.80 1.74
C ASP A 98 11.71 -4.54 3.21
N ILE A 99 10.41 -4.53 3.50
CA ILE A 99 9.86 -4.51 4.84
C ILE A 99 9.45 -5.94 5.19
N GLY A 100 10.10 -6.52 6.20
CA GLY A 100 9.78 -7.85 6.71
C GLY A 100 8.41 -7.93 7.39
N ASP A 101 8.10 -9.11 7.91
CA ASP A 101 6.83 -9.36 8.61
C ASP A 101 6.78 -8.66 9.97
N ASP A 102 5.57 -8.43 10.47
CA ASP A 102 5.29 -7.90 11.82
C ASP A 102 5.94 -6.52 12.09
N VAL A 103 6.09 -5.70 11.04
CA VAL A 103 6.62 -4.33 11.14
C VAL A 103 5.50 -3.32 11.31
N TYR A 104 5.71 -2.38 12.24
CA TYR A 104 4.78 -1.29 12.53
C TYR A 104 5.48 0.04 12.30
N THR A 105 4.94 0.87 11.40
CA THR A 105 5.41 2.25 11.23
C THR A 105 4.50 3.23 11.95
N GLY A 106 5.11 4.29 12.50
CA GLY A 106 4.38 5.47 12.95
C GLY A 106 3.75 6.23 11.77
N MET A 107 3.09 7.34 12.07
CA MET A 107 2.55 8.23 11.04
C MET A 107 3.68 9.04 10.37
N ASN A 108 3.52 9.33 9.07
CA ASN A 108 4.40 10.20 8.29
C ASN A 108 5.88 9.75 8.25
N VAL A 109 6.13 8.44 8.15
CA VAL A 109 7.47 7.89 7.90
C VAL A 109 7.78 7.99 6.40
N TYR A 110 9.05 8.18 6.03
CA TYR A 110 9.51 8.14 4.64
C TYR A 110 10.56 7.03 4.47
N ILE A 111 10.33 6.09 3.56
CA ILE A 111 11.19 4.93 3.30
C ILE A 111 11.53 4.91 1.81
N THR A 112 12.83 4.80 1.49
CA THR A 112 13.38 4.83 0.11
C THR A 112 14.51 3.82 -0.05
#